data_AF-D9SLP4-F1
#
_entry.id   AF-D9SLP4-F1
#
_cell.length_a   1.000
_cell.length_b   1.000
_cell.length_c   1.000
_cell.angle_alpha   90.00
_cell.angle_beta   90.00
_cell.angle_gamma   90.00
#
_symmetry.space_group_name_H-M   'P 1'
#
loop_
_entity.id
_entity.type
_entity.pdbx_description
1 polymer ?
#
loop_
_entity_poly.entity_id
_entity_poly.type
_entity_poly.pdbx_seq_one_letter_code
_entity_poly.pdbx_strand_id
1 'polypeptide(L)'
;MGIACNNVISGDYKNGDIKLKGLKNDKIVLIHKGLLGKTEIELNKSTVDRIVVVNQQYQQNGVEIYFKNGKKSMATVDNDVLNRIKALFF
;
A
#
# COMPACT_ATOMS: atom_id res chain seq x y z
N MET A 1 12.81 -17.57 8.24
CA MET A 1 12.09 -16.37 8.69
C MET A 1 11.37 -15.80 7.48
N GLY A 2 10.05 -15.92 7.41
CA GLY A 2 9.28 -15.30 6.32
C GLY A 2 9.38 -13.79 6.45
N ILE A 3 9.81 -13.11 5.39
CA ILE A 3 9.87 -11.65 5.43
C ILE A 3 8.41 -11.16 5.39
N ALA A 4 8.01 -10.38 6.40
CA ALA A 4 6.72 -9.71 6.37
C ALA A 4 6.69 -8.81 5.12
N CYS A 5 5.78 -9.13 4.21
CA CYS A 5 5.54 -8.40 2.98
C CYS A 5 4.12 -7.81 3.04
N ASN A 6 3.84 -6.76 2.26
CA ASN A 6 2.59 -5.99 2.28
C ASN A 6 2.42 -5.13 3.54
N ASN A 7 3.43 -4.36 3.91
CA ASN A 7 3.37 -3.47 5.06
C ASN A 7 4.04 -2.13 4.77
N VAL A 8 3.56 -1.09 5.44
CA VAL A 8 4.10 0.26 5.38
C VAL A 8 5.33 0.34 6.30
N ILE A 9 6.49 0.51 5.70
CA ILE A 9 7.78 0.55 6.39
C ILE A 9 8.15 1.97 6.85
N SER A 10 7.62 3.01 6.21
CA SER A 10 7.92 4.41 6.54
C SER A 10 6.81 5.39 6.11
N GLY A 11 6.82 6.61 6.66
CA GLY A 11 5.89 7.70 6.34
C GLY A 11 4.70 7.80 7.29
N ASP A 12 3.67 8.54 6.87
CA ASP A 12 2.50 8.91 7.69
C ASP A 12 1.72 7.72 8.22
N TYR A 13 1.70 6.61 7.48
CA TYR A 13 0.96 5.41 7.84
C TYR A 13 1.88 4.23 8.23
N LYS A 14 3.08 4.54 8.73
CA LYS A 14 4.06 3.53 9.19
C LYS A 14 3.41 2.48 10.10
N ASN A 15 3.84 1.23 9.96
CA ASN A 15 3.26 0.06 10.62
C ASN A 15 1.82 -0.26 10.18
N GLY A 16 1.35 0.34 9.08
CA GLY A 16 0.12 -0.08 8.42
C GLY A 16 0.32 -1.37 7.63
N ASP A 17 -0.74 -2.16 7.50
CA ASP A 17 -0.80 -3.33 6.61
C ASP A 17 -1.43 -2.94 5.28
N ILE A 18 -0.91 -3.48 4.18
CA ILE A 18 -1.58 -3.44 2.88
C ILE A 18 -2.28 -4.78 2.67
N LYS A 19 -3.58 -4.74 2.37
CA LYS A 19 -4.37 -5.95 2.13
C LYS A 19 -5.19 -5.81 0.86
N LEU A 20 -5.34 -6.93 0.16
CA LEU A 20 -6.36 -7.06 -0.86
C LEU A 20 -7.70 -7.39 -0.19
N LYS A 21 -8.76 -6.73 -0.62
CA LYS A 21 -10.13 -6.90 -0.14
C LYS A 21 -11.12 -6.88 -1.31
N GLY A 22 -12.36 -7.29 -1.01
CA GLY A 22 -13.44 -7.38 -1.98
C GLY A 22 -13.64 -8.81 -2.49
N LEU A 23 -14.80 -9.06 -3.10
CA LEU A 23 -15.22 -10.40 -3.54
C LEU A 23 -14.24 -11.07 -4.51
N LYS A 24 -13.45 -10.26 -5.24
CA LYS A 24 -12.43 -10.73 -6.18
C LYS A 24 -11.03 -10.19 -5.87
N ASN A 25 -10.76 -9.81 -4.61
CA ASN A 25 -9.53 -9.10 -4.23
C ASN A 25 -9.29 -7.85 -5.10
N ASP A 26 -10.39 -7.18 -5.46
CA ASP A 26 -10.40 -6.11 -6.43
C ASP A 26 -9.97 -4.76 -5.85
N LYS A 27 -10.04 -4.62 -4.52
CA LYS A 27 -9.68 -3.44 -3.77
C LYS A 27 -8.37 -3.64 -3.03
N ILE A 28 -7.54 -2.60 -3.02
CA ILE A 28 -6.33 -2.56 -2.20
C ILE A 28 -6.62 -1.61 -1.05
N VAL A 29 -6.42 -2.04 0.19
CA VAL A 29 -6.64 -1.20 1.38
C VAL A 29 -5.37 -1.12 2.22
N LEU A 30 -5.07 0.08 2.68
CA LEU A 30 -4.11 0.34 3.74
C LEU A 30 -4.86 0.36 5.07
N ILE A 31 -4.46 -0.49 5.99
CA ILE A 31 -4.99 -0.58 7.34
C ILE A 31 -3.93 -0.08 8.30
N HIS A 32 -4.15 1.09 8.90
CA HIS A 32 -3.26 1.65 9.90
C HIS A 32 -3.96 1.65 11.27
N LYS A 33 -3.29 1.17 12.31
CA LYS A 33 -3.78 1.26 13.69
C LYS A 33 -3.09 2.44 14.38
N GLY A 34 -3.77 3.57 14.41
CA GLY A 34 -3.31 4.77 15.10
C GLY A 34 -3.87 4.87 16.53
N LEU A 35 -3.49 5.93 17.24
CA LEU A 35 -3.95 6.22 18.61
C LEU A 35 -5.49 6.37 18.71
N LEU A 36 -6.12 6.88 17.64
CA LEU A 36 -7.58 7.07 17.54
C LEU A 36 -8.32 5.83 17.01
N GLY A 37 -7.63 4.69 16.87
CA GLY A 37 -8.20 3.44 16.41
C GLY A 37 -7.73 3.04 15.01
N LYS A 38 -8.46 2.08 14.42
CA LYS A 38 -8.15 1.50 13.12
C LYS A 38 -8.65 2.44 12.00
N THR A 39 -7.74 2.96 11.21
CA THR A 39 -8.02 3.66 9.95
C THR A 39 -7.87 2.68 8.79
N GLU A 40 -8.85 2.63 7.91
CA GLU A 40 -8.81 1.85 6.67
C GLU A 40 -8.95 2.80 5.48
N ILE A 41 -7.96 2.77 4.58
CA ILE A 41 -7.86 3.67 3.43
C ILE A 41 -7.82 2.79 2.19
N GLU A 42 -8.85 2.89 1.35
CA GLU A 42 -8.82 2.24 0.04
C GLU A 42 -7.81 2.98 -0.86
N LEU A 43 -6.86 2.26 -1.48
CA LEU A 43 -5.88 2.80 -2.41
C LEU A 43 -6.49 2.82 -3.82
N ASN A 44 -7.04 3.97 -4.21
CA ASN A 44 -7.64 4.19 -5.53
C ASN A 44 -7.36 5.63 -6.01
N LYS A 45 -7.78 5.97 -7.24
CA LYS A 45 -7.56 7.31 -7.83
C LYS A 45 -8.25 8.46 -7.07
N SER A 46 -9.13 8.18 -6.12
CA SER A 46 -9.79 9.19 -5.28
C SER A 46 -8.98 9.54 -4.03
N THR A 47 -8.22 8.59 -3.48
CA THR A 47 -7.43 8.77 -2.25
C THR A 47 -5.93 8.96 -2.52
N VAL A 48 -5.44 8.32 -3.58
CA VAL A 48 -4.04 8.31 -3.98
C VAL A 48 -3.87 9.23 -5.19
N ASP A 49 -2.85 10.08 -5.12
CA ASP A 49 -2.45 10.97 -6.21
C ASP A 49 -1.60 10.20 -7.23
N ARG A 50 -0.55 9.53 -6.75
CA ARG A 50 0.34 8.69 -7.56
C ARG A 50 1.06 7.65 -6.73
N ILE A 51 1.54 6.60 -7.40
CA ILE A 51 2.37 5.56 -6.79
C ILE A 51 3.65 5.41 -7.62
N VAL A 52 4.79 5.39 -6.94
CA VAL A 52 6.11 5.22 -7.55
C VAL A 52 6.71 3.91 -7.07
N VAL A 53 7.18 3.07 -7.99
CA VAL A 53 7.90 1.85 -7.64
C VAL A 53 9.37 2.21 -7.47
N VAL A 54 9.88 2.14 -6.23
CA VAL A 54 11.24 2.58 -5.88
C VAL A 54 12.24 1.44 -5.81
N ASN A 55 11.78 0.20 -5.60
CA ASN A 55 12.65 -0.98 -5.60
C ASN A 55 11.87 -2.20 -6.09
N GLN A 56 12.47 -3.04 -6.93
CA GLN A 56 11.92 -4.33 -7.34
C GLN A 56 12.90 -5.42 -6.93
N GLN A 57 12.63 -6.11 -5.82
CA GLN A 57 13.36 -7.31 -5.42
C GLN A 57 12.47 -8.54 -5.60
N TYR A 58 13.11 -9.70 -5.80
CA TYR A 58 12.50 -10.96 -6.25
C TYR A 58 11.30 -11.47 -5.42
N GLN A 59 11.01 -10.88 -4.27
CA GLN A 59 9.84 -11.18 -3.42
C GLN A 59 9.22 -9.93 -2.73
N GLN A 60 9.86 -8.76 -2.85
CA GLN A 60 9.48 -7.53 -2.15
C GLN A 60 9.75 -6.34 -3.05
N ASN A 61 8.68 -5.64 -3.38
CA ASN A 61 8.73 -4.43 -4.16
C ASN A 61 8.51 -3.25 -3.23
N GLY A 62 9.47 -2.32 -3.22
CA GLY A 62 9.31 -1.04 -2.55
C GLY A 62 8.42 -0.14 -3.39
N VAL A 63 7.32 0.34 -2.82
CA VAL A 63 6.42 1.31 -3.43
C VAL A 63 6.28 2.53 -2.53
N GLU A 64 6.35 3.72 -3.12
CA GLU A 64 5.99 4.97 -2.48
C GLU A 64 4.61 5.40 -2.93
N ILE A 65 3.72 5.62 -1.96
CA ILE A 65 2.33 6.01 -2.16
C ILE A 65 2.21 7.48 -1.75
N TYR A 66 1.81 8.33 -2.70
CA TYR A 66 1.53 9.74 -2.49
C TYR A 66 0.01 9.92 -2.42
N PHE A 67 -0.50 10.36 -1.28
CA PHE A 67 -1.93 10.55 -1.05
C PHE A 67 -2.36 11.96 -1.41
N LYS A 68 -3.62 12.12 -1.87
CA LYS A 68 -4.17 13.45 -2.23
C LYS A 68 -4.28 14.41 -1.04
N ASN A 69 -4.30 13.88 0.17
CA ASN A 69 -4.28 14.68 1.41
C ASN A 69 -2.88 15.21 1.78
N GLY A 70 -1.89 15.08 0.89
CA GLY A 70 -0.51 15.53 1.11
C GLY A 70 0.36 14.55 1.91
N LYS A 71 -0.21 13.44 2.42
CA LYS A 71 0.54 12.41 3.12
C LYS A 71 1.33 11.54 2.15
N LYS A 72 2.38 10.91 2.67
CA LYS A 72 3.21 9.95 1.93
C LYS A 72 3.50 8.72 2.76
N SER A 73 3.64 7.57 2.10
CA SER A 73 4.03 6.35 2.78
C SER A 73 4.83 5.43 1.86
N MET A 74 5.87 4.82 2.42
CA MET A 74 6.66 3.82 1.74
C MET A 74 6.27 2.45 2.27
N ALA A 75 5.91 1.55 1.36
CA ALA A 75 5.49 0.20 1.68
C ALA A 75 6.29 -0.82 0.89
N THR A 76 6.45 -2.00 1.48
CA THR A 76 6.91 -3.19 0.79
C THR A 76 5.69 -4.01 0.42
N VAL A 77 5.59 -4.40 -0.85
CA VAL A 77 4.47 -5.20 -1.37
C VAL A 77 4.97 -6.39 -2.17
N ASP A 78 4.21 -7.48 -2.17
CA ASP A 78 4.48 -8.63 -3.02
C ASP A 78 4.13 -8.34 -4.49
N ASN A 79 4.37 -9.32 -5.36
CA ASN A 79 4.09 -9.18 -6.78
C ASN A 79 2.59 -9.08 -7.10
N ASP A 80 1.72 -9.73 -6.32
CA ASP A 80 0.28 -9.72 -6.58
C ASP A 80 -0.32 -8.34 -6.29
N VAL A 81 0.04 -7.75 -5.16
CA VAL A 81 -0.33 -6.38 -4.80
C VAL A 81 0.28 -5.38 -5.78
N LEU A 82 1.55 -5.54 -6.17
CA LEU A 82 2.18 -4.67 -7.16
C LEU A 82 1.47 -4.72 -8.51
N ASN A 83 1.13 -5.90 -9.01
CA ASN A 83 0.42 -6.05 -10.28
C ASN A 83 -0.96 -5.40 -10.23
N ARG A 84 -1.64 -5.49 -9.08
CA ARG A 84 -2.92 -4.81 -8.88
C ARG A 84 -2.78 -3.29 -8.81
N ILE A 85 -1.75 -2.79 -8.14
CA ILE A 85 -1.41 -1.35 -8.14
C ILE A 85 -1.17 -0.88 -9.57
N LYS A 86 -0.38 -1.62 -10.35
CA LYS A 86 -0.12 -1.28 -11.75
C LYS A 86 -1.43 -1.19 -12.54
N ALA A 87 -2.30 -2.20 -12.46
CA ALA A 87 -3.58 -2.20 -13.16
C ALA A 87 -4.55 -1.07 -12.75
N LEU A 88 -4.43 -0.52 -11.55
CA LEU A 88 -5.29 0.56 -11.05
C LEU A 88 -4.77 1.96 -11.43
N PHE A 89 -3.45 2.12 -11.57
CA PHE A 89 -2.79 3.43 -11.69
C PHE A 89 -1.99 3.64 -12.98
N PHE A 90 -1.70 2.58 -13.74
CA PHE A 90 -1.01 2.60 -15.04
C PHE A 90 -1.95 2.04 -16.11
#